data_AF-A0A1N7NPI5-F1
#
_entry.id   AF-A0A1N7NPI5-F1
#
_cell.length_a   1.000
_cell.length_b   1.000
_cell.length_c   1.000
_cell.angle_alpha   90.00
_cell.angle_beta   90.00
_cell.angle_gamma   90.00
#
_symmetry.space_group_name_H-M   'P 1'
#
loop_
_entity.id
_entity.type
_entity.pdbx_description
1 polymer ?
#
loop_
_entity_poly.entity_id
_entity_poly.type
_entity_poly.pdbx_seq_one_letter_code
_entity_poly.pdbx_strand_id
1 'polypeptide(L)'
;MECLRIEGGVPLSGEVRIAGAKNAALPVLAATVMVAGRSVVNHVPDLEDVRVMLDILRSLGAKVSFAAGTVTVDASTLSSTQVPAHLMQKMRSPMCRNPLFSAA
;
A
#
# COMPACT_ATOMS: atom_id res chain seq x y z
N MET A 1 -14.93 20.61 -7.31
CA MET A 1 -15.43 19.87 -6.14
C MET A 1 -16.26 18.71 -6.66
N GLU A 2 -15.93 17.49 -6.25
CA GLU A 2 -16.75 16.31 -6.54
C GLU A 2 -17.83 16.18 -5.46
N CYS A 3 -19.05 15.82 -5.86
CA CYS A 3 -20.19 15.66 -4.96
C CYS A 3 -20.91 14.36 -5.30
N LEU A 4 -21.26 13.57 -4.27
CA LEU A 4 -22.11 12.41 -4.41
C LEU A 4 -23.55 12.79 -4.05
N ARG A 5 -24.47 12.70 -5.01
CA ARG A 5 -25.91 12.84 -4.76
C ARG A 5 -26.49 11.45 -4.52
N ILE A 6 -26.96 11.20 -3.30
CA ILE A 6 -27.57 9.92 -2.92
C ILE A 6 -29.09 10.05 -3.04
N GLU A 7 -29.71 9.17 -3.82
CA GLU A 7 -31.17 9.07 -3.96
C GLU A 7 -31.63 7.81 -3.20
N GLY A 8 -32.42 8.01 -2.15
CA GLY A 8 -32.93 6.94 -1.30
C GLY A 8 -34.22 6.30 -1.81
N GLY A 9 -34.86 5.49 -0.96
CA GLY A 9 -36.20 4.93 -1.22
C GLY A 9 -36.24 3.46 -1.65
N VAL A 10 -35.08 2.85 -1.94
CA VAL A 10 -34.97 1.43 -2.29
C VAL A 10 -34.05 0.72 -1.29
N PRO A 11 -34.52 -0.31 -0.58
CA PRO A 11 -33.66 -1.12 0.28
C PRO A 11 -32.64 -1.90 -0.56
N LEU A 12 -31.39 -1.92 -0.10
CA LEU A 12 -30.32 -2.70 -0.74
C LEU A 12 -30.59 -4.19 -0.56
N SER A 13 -30.44 -4.97 -1.64
CA SER A 13 -30.52 -6.43 -1.61
C SER A 13 -29.49 -7.03 -2.57
N GLY A 14 -28.71 -7.99 -2.10
CA GLY A 14 -27.64 -8.64 -2.87
C GLY A 14 -26.38 -8.91 -2.04
N GLU A 15 -25.38 -9.49 -2.68
CA GLU A 15 -24.06 -9.78 -2.09
C GLU A 15 -22.98 -8.95 -2.79
N VAL A 16 -22.01 -8.46 -2.01
CA VAL A 16 -20.84 -7.76 -2.51
C VAL A 16 -19.58 -8.46 -2.01
N ARG A 17 -18.64 -8.70 -2.92
CA ARG A 17 -17.30 -9.15 -2.55
C ARG A 17 -16.48 -7.96 -2.08
N ILE A 18 -16.09 -7.98 -0.81
CA ILE A 18 -15.26 -6.92 -0.24
C ILE A 18 -13.84 -7.10 -0.78
N ALA A 19 -13.25 -6.04 -1.35
CA ALA A 19 -11.84 -6.03 -1.68
C ALA A 19 -11.01 -6.21 -0.39
N GLY A 20 -9.84 -6.85 -0.49
CA GLY A 20 -8.99 -7.20 0.65
C GLY A 20 -8.73 -6.02 1.60
N ALA A 21 -8.46 -6.32 2.88
CA ALA A 21 -8.36 -5.32 3.92
C ALA A 21 -7.19 -4.34 3.67
N LYS A 22 -7.50 -3.14 3.19
CA LYS A 22 -6.57 -2.01 3.01
C LYS A 22 -5.63 -1.83 4.22
N ASN A 23 -6.18 -1.88 5.43
CA ASN A 23 -5.45 -1.64 6.67
C ASN A 23 -4.51 -2.78 7.06
N ALA A 24 -4.71 -3.99 6.50
CA ALA A 24 -3.79 -5.11 6.67
C ALA A 24 -2.67 -5.08 5.61
N ALA A 25 -2.95 -4.56 4.41
CA ALA A 25 -1.99 -4.56 3.31
C ALA A 25 -0.78 -3.64 3.56
N LEU A 26 -0.98 -2.42 4.06
CA LEU A 26 0.12 -1.46 4.24
C LEU A 26 1.20 -1.91 5.25
N PRO A 27 0.86 -2.41 6.46
CA PRO A 27 1.84 -3.00 7.37
C PRO A 27 2.64 -4.14 6.74
N VAL A 28 1.95 -5.03 6.03
CA VAL A 28 2.57 -6.21 5.40
C VAL A 28 3.54 -5.79 4.31
N LEU A 29 3.15 -4.81 3.47
CA LEU A 29 4.01 -4.24 2.44
C LEU A 29 5.26 -3.58 3.06
N ALA A 30 5.10 -2.81 4.15
CA ALA A 30 6.24 -2.23 4.86
C ALA A 30 7.18 -3.32 5.41
N ALA A 31 6.63 -4.40 5.96
CA ALA A 31 7.42 -5.50 6.52
C ALA A 31 8.25 -6.27 5.48
N THR A 32 7.89 -6.20 4.18
CA THR A 32 8.69 -6.86 3.11
C THR A 32 10.12 -6.34 3.01
N VAL A 33 10.39 -5.10 3.48
CA VAL A 33 11.73 -4.52 3.55
C VAL A 33 12.64 -5.26 4.54
N MET A 34 12.08 -5.92 5.55
CA MET A 34 12.84 -6.64 6.57
C MET A 34 13.30 -8.04 6.11
N VAL A 35 12.79 -8.52 4.97
CA VAL A 35 13.09 -9.85 4.46
C VAL A 35 14.05 -9.71 3.28
N ALA A 36 15.24 -10.31 3.39
CA ALA A 36 16.16 -10.39 2.26
C ALA A 36 15.55 -11.25 1.14
N GLY A 37 15.32 -10.66 -0.04
CA GLY A 37 14.83 -11.37 -1.22
C GLY A 37 13.39 -11.02 -1.60
N ARG A 38 12.67 -12.00 -2.18
CA ARG A 38 11.38 -11.80 -2.82
C ARG A 38 10.21 -12.17 -1.90
N SER A 39 9.33 -11.21 -1.65
CA SER A 39 8.05 -11.36 -0.95
C SER A 39 6.87 -11.24 -1.93
N VAL A 40 5.82 -12.05 -1.73
CA VAL A 40 4.58 -12.00 -2.53
C VAL A 40 3.39 -11.81 -1.60
N VAL A 41 2.62 -10.74 -1.84
CA VAL A 41 1.44 -10.37 -1.05
C VAL A 41 0.21 -10.43 -1.94
N ASN A 42 -0.72 -11.32 -1.61
CA ASN A 42 -1.96 -11.52 -2.35
C ASN A 42 -3.11 -10.67 -1.76
N HIS A 43 -4.19 -10.51 -2.54
CA HIS A 43 -5.40 -9.79 -2.15
C HIS A 43 -5.16 -8.32 -1.74
N VAL A 44 -4.18 -7.67 -2.36
CA VAL A 44 -3.89 -6.25 -2.14
C VAL A 44 -4.87 -5.41 -2.97
N PRO A 45 -5.67 -4.52 -2.34
CA PRO A 45 -6.59 -3.66 -3.08
C PRO A 45 -5.84 -2.54 -3.81
N ASP A 46 -6.31 -2.17 -5.00
CA ASP A 46 -5.72 -1.06 -5.77
C ASP A 46 -6.26 0.29 -5.26
N LEU A 47 -5.62 0.81 -4.21
CA LEU A 47 -6.00 2.04 -3.53
C LEU A 47 -4.83 3.02 -3.54
N GLU A 48 -5.14 4.32 -3.45
CA GLU A 48 -4.13 5.38 -3.46
C GLU A 48 -3.03 5.16 -2.41
N ASP A 49 -3.39 4.83 -1.17
CA ASP A 49 -2.41 4.60 -0.11
C ASP A 49 -1.51 3.37 -0.39
N VAL A 50 -2.03 2.37 -1.11
CA VAL A 50 -1.23 1.22 -1.58
C VAL A 50 -0.26 1.68 -2.66
N ARG A 51 -0.72 2.43 -3.67
CA ARG A 51 0.14 2.95 -4.74
C ARG A 51 1.29 3.79 -4.18
N VAL A 52 0.99 4.70 -3.24
CA VAL A 52 2.00 5.48 -2.53
C VAL A 52 2.99 4.58 -1.77
N MET A 53 2.52 3.52 -1.10
CA MET A 53 3.41 2.55 -0.45
C MET A 53 4.32 1.84 -1.46
N LEU A 54 3.82 1.44 -2.62
CA LEU A 54 4.64 0.82 -3.67
C LEU A 54 5.71 1.80 -4.20
N ASP A 55 5.37 3.08 -4.34
CA ASP A 55 6.32 4.12 -4.73
C ASP A 55 7.40 4.37 -3.67
N ILE A 56 7.03 4.31 -2.39
CA ILE A 56 7.98 4.35 -1.28
C ILE A 56 8.95 3.17 -1.40
N LEU A 57 8.46 1.95 -1.52
CA LEU A 57 9.30 0.75 -1.67
C LEU A 57 10.26 0.85 -2.88
N ARG A 58 9.79 1.37 -4.02
CA ARG A 58 10.63 1.65 -5.19
C ARG A 58 11.70 2.69 -4.90
N SER A 59 11.37 3.76 -4.18
CA SER A 59 12.32 4.81 -3.80
C SER A 59 13.43 4.32 -2.86
N LEU A 60 13.16 3.27 -2.09
CA LEU A 60 14.15 2.59 -1.24
C LEU A 60 15.07 1.64 -2.04
N GLY A 61 14.77 1.40 -3.32
CA GLY A 61 15.54 0.53 -4.22
C GLY A 61 14.92 -0.87 -4.43
N ALA A 62 13.76 -1.15 -3.86
CA ALA A 62 13.10 -2.45 -4.07
C ALA A 62 12.49 -2.54 -5.49
N LYS A 63 12.52 -3.74 -6.08
CA LYS A 63 11.78 -4.01 -7.33
C LYS A 63 10.35 -4.41 -6.98
N VAL A 64 9.38 -3.64 -7.48
CA VAL A 64 7.98 -3.80 -7.08
C VAL A 64 7.08 -3.92 -8.32
N SER A 65 6.32 -5.01 -8.39
CA SER A 65 5.27 -5.22 -9.40
C SER A 65 3.92 -5.43 -8.74
N PHE A 66 2.86 -4.86 -9.34
CA PHE A 66 1.49 -5.04 -8.88
C PHE A 66 0.61 -5.44 -10.06
N ALA A 67 0.00 -6.63 -9.97
CA ALA A 67 -0.89 -7.15 -11.01
C ALA A 67 -1.98 -8.02 -10.38
N ALA A 68 -3.22 -7.86 -10.83
CA ALA A 68 -4.36 -8.69 -10.41
C ALA A 68 -4.50 -8.87 -8.88
N GLY A 69 -4.30 -7.80 -8.11
CA GLY A 69 -4.39 -7.86 -6.64
C GLY A 69 -3.20 -8.54 -5.95
N THR A 70 -2.12 -8.81 -6.68
CA THR A 70 -0.89 -9.43 -6.16
C THR A 70 0.29 -8.47 -6.30
N VAL A 71 0.94 -8.17 -5.17
CA VAL A 71 2.17 -7.39 -5.13
C VAL A 71 3.36 -8.33 -4.95
N THR A 72 4.36 -8.19 -5.81
CA THR A 72 5.68 -8.76 -5.58
C THR A 72 6.63 -7.64 -5.19
N VAL A 73 7.38 -7.84 -4.10
CA VAL A 73 8.47 -6.96 -3.66
C VAL A 73 9.75 -7.78 -3.62
N ASP A 74 10.78 -7.33 -4.30
CA ASP A 74 12.14 -7.85 -4.15
C ASP A 74 12.99 -6.79 -3.44
N ALA A 75 13.32 -7.08 -2.19
CA ALA A 75 14.09 -6.22 -1.30
C ALA A 75 15.60 -6.52 -1.34
N SER A 76 16.07 -7.43 -2.20
CA SER A 76 17.51 -7.74 -2.34
C SER A 76 18.33 -6.57 -2.90
N THR A 77 17.68 -5.60 -3.54
CA THR A 77 18.31 -4.43 -4.17
C THR A 77 18.09 -3.12 -3.40
N LEU A 78 17.68 -3.18 -2.14
CA LEU A 78 17.53 -1.99 -1.31
C LEU A 78 18.87 -1.23 -1.22
N SER A 79 18.78 0.09 -1.44
CA SER A 79 19.94 0.97 -1.53
C SER A 79 19.77 2.28 -0.74
N SER A 80 18.60 2.50 -0.16
CA SER A 80 18.27 3.70 0.61
C SER A 80 17.34 3.34 1.75
N THR A 81 17.47 4.09 2.84
CA THR A 81 16.57 4.04 4.01
C THR A 81 15.77 5.34 4.14
N GLN A 82 15.99 6.30 3.24
CA GLN A 82 15.34 7.60 3.25
C GLN A 82 14.11 7.60 2.37
N VAL A 83 12.95 7.90 2.95
CA VAL A 83 11.69 8.06 2.23
C VAL A 83 11.50 9.52 1.79
N PRO A 84 11.24 9.80 0.51
CA PRO A 84 11.00 11.16 0.02
C PRO A 84 9.82 11.85 0.75
N ALA A 85 10.03 13.08 1.21
CA ALA A 85 9.03 13.82 1.99
C ALA A 85 7.68 14.00 1.26
N HIS A 86 7.71 14.17 -0.06
CA HIS A 86 6.50 14.31 -0.88
C HIS A 86 5.64 13.03 -0.91
N LEU A 87 6.25 11.84 -0.76
CA LEU A 87 5.51 10.58 -0.63
C LEU A 87 4.95 10.40 0.79
N MET A 88 5.70 10.82 1.81
CA MET A 88 5.21 10.85 3.19
C MET A 88 3.99 11.77 3.37
N GLN A 89 3.95 12.90 2.67
CA GLN A 89 2.80 13.81 2.69
C GLN A 89 1.55 13.21 2.03
N LYS A 90 1.73 12.36 1.01
CA LYS A 90 0.62 11.65 0.35
C LYS A 90 0.11 10.46 1.17
N MET A 91 0.94 9.90 2.05
CA MET A 91 0.58 8.78 2.91
C MET A 91 -0.43 9.21 3.98
N ARG A 92 -1.69 8.78 3.85
CA ARG A 92 -2.73 9.13 4.82
C ARG A 92 -2.77 8.20 6.03
N SER A 93 -2.17 7.01 5.92
CA SER A 93 -2.11 6.03 7.01
C SER A 93 -1.12 6.49 8.09
N PRO A 94 -1.56 6.85 9.31
CA PRO A 94 -0.68 7.35 10.37
C PRO A 94 0.36 6.32 10.80
N MET A 95 0.03 5.03 10.74
CA MET A 95 0.94 3.94 11.08
C MET A 95 2.18 3.91 10.16
N CYS A 96 1.99 4.22 8.87
CA CYS A 96 3.06 4.24 7.87
C CYS A 96 3.82 5.57 7.84
N ARG A 97 3.36 6.59 8.58
CA ARG A 97 4.09 7.86 8.77
C ARG A 97 5.05 7.82 9.97
N ASN A 98 5.06 6.74 10.75
CA ASN A 98 5.94 6.60 11.91
C ASN A 98 7.35 6.18 11.45
N PRO A 99 8.45 6.62 12.10
CA PRO A 99 9.83 6.39 11.65
C PRO A 99 10.34 4.95 11.78
N LEU A 100 9.50 3.92 11.72
CA LEU A 100 9.99 2.55 11.50
C LEU A 100 10.78 2.43 10.18
N PHE A 101 10.66 3.41 9.27
CA PHE A 101 11.53 3.59 8.10
C PHE A 101 12.80 4.42 8.35
N SER A 102 13.06 4.92 9.56
CA SER A 102 14.23 5.75 9.89
C SER A 102 15.35 4.99 10.62
N ALA A 103 15.14 3.74 10.99
CA ALA A 103 16.06 2.95 11.81
C ALA A 103 16.31 1.55 11.23
N ALA A 104 16.74 1.52 9.97
CA ALA A 104 17.55 0.47 9.38
C ALA A 104 18.69 1.14 8.59
#